data_AF-A0A0J9YDK7-F1
#
_entry.id   AF-A0A0J9YDK7-F1
#
_cell.length_a   1.000
_cell.length_b   1.000
_cell.length_c   1.000
_cell.angle_alpha   90.00
_cell.angle_beta   90.00
_cell.angle_gamma   90.00
#
_symmetry.space_group_name_H-M   'P 1'
#
loop_
_entity.id
_entity.type
_entity.pdbx_description
1 polymer ?
#
loop_
_entity_poly.entity_id
_entity_poly.type
_entity_poly.pdbx_seq_one_letter_code
_entity_poly.pdbx_strand_id
1 'polypeptide(L)'
;MRIPYETTNTIPEQAKVVTWPVVEKNMHIYAWYHCDGKDPEWQIPDVDEIINGEWKYKGRTEHEINCHIQEIPENGADIAHLNYLHLAGINNGSFIFFYF
;
A
#
# COMPACT_ATOMS: atom_id res chain seq x y z
N MET A 1 -7.61 18.32 -17.42
CA MET A 1 -8.68 17.53 -18.07
C MET A 1 -8.97 18.16 -19.43
N ARG A 2 -9.25 17.35 -20.45
CA ARG A 2 -9.63 17.82 -21.79
C ARG A 2 -10.67 16.85 -22.33
N ILE A 3 -11.72 17.36 -22.95
CA ILE A 3 -12.68 16.56 -23.72
C ILE A 3 -12.24 16.66 -25.19
N PRO A 4 -11.67 15.59 -25.79
CA PRO A 4 -10.94 15.71 -27.06
C PRO A 4 -11.77 16.21 -28.25
N TYR A 5 -13.08 15.94 -28.25
CA TYR A 5 -14.03 16.31 -29.30
C TYR A 5 -14.80 17.61 -29.03
N GLU A 6 -14.58 18.24 -27.87
CA GLU A 6 -15.29 19.47 -27.52
C GLU A 6 -14.67 20.67 -28.26
N THR A 7 -15.51 21.40 -29.00
CA THR A 7 -15.07 22.50 -29.88
C THR A 7 -15.06 23.85 -29.19
N THR A 8 -15.82 24.00 -28.10
CA THR A 8 -15.91 25.24 -27.31
C THR A 8 -14.86 25.33 -26.20
N ASN A 9 -14.07 24.26 -26.00
CA ASN A 9 -13.08 24.12 -24.92
C ASN A 9 -13.67 24.34 -23.51
N THR A 10 -14.94 24.00 -23.33
CA THR A 10 -15.63 24.05 -22.03
C THR A 10 -15.66 22.66 -21.39
N ILE A 11 -15.53 22.60 -20.06
CA ILE A 11 -15.63 21.35 -19.29
C ILE A 11 -16.80 21.52 -18.31
N PRO A 12 -17.77 20.59 -18.26
CA PRO A 12 -18.85 20.67 -17.29
C PRO A 12 -18.31 20.75 -15.86
N GLU A 13 -18.87 21.64 -15.04
CA GLU A 13 -18.39 21.83 -13.66
C GLU A 13 -18.52 20.56 -12.80
N GLN A 14 -19.52 19.72 -13.13
CA GLN A 14 -19.77 18.44 -12.48
C GLN A 14 -18.80 17.33 -12.92
N ALA A 15 -17.95 17.56 -13.92
CA ALA A 15 -16.99 16.58 -14.42
C ALA A 15 -15.79 16.45 -13.47
N LYS A 16 -16.04 15.92 -12.28
CA LYS A 16 -15.08 15.68 -11.21
C LYS A 16 -15.20 14.23 -10.75
N VAL A 17 -14.07 13.64 -10.38
CA VAL A 17 -13.99 12.29 -9.80
C VAL A 17 -13.31 12.40 -8.44
N VAL A 18 -13.55 11.42 -7.57
CA VAL A 18 -12.81 11.32 -6.32
C VAL A 18 -11.35 11.03 -6.65
N THR A 19 -10.45 11.84 -6.10
CA THR A 19 -9.01 11.67 -6.20
C THR A 19 -8.44 11.38 -4.83
N TRP A 20 -7.40 10.54 -4.79
CA TRP A 20 -6.76 10.14 -3.55
C TRP A 20 -5.36 10.78 -3.52
N PRO A 21 -4.91 11.32 -2.37
CA PRO A 21 -3.51 11.72 -2.23
C PRO A 21 -2.61 10.50 -2.45
N VAL A 22 -1.61 10.63 -3.31
CA VAL A 22 -0.68 9.54 -3.65
C VAL A 22 0.75 10.01 -3.44
N VAL A 23 1.59 9.11 -2.91
CA VAL A 23 3.03 9.31 -2.81
C VAL A 23 3.77 8.10 -3.37
N GLU A 24 4.85 8.37 -4.12
CA GLU A 24 5.77 7.35 -4.59
C GLU A 24 7.03 7.38 -3.72
N LYS A 25 7.28 6.29 -2.99
CA LYS A 25 8.36 6.21 -2.00
C LYS A 25 8.81 4.76 -1.82
N ASN A 26 10.08 4.53 -1.48
CA ASN A 26 10.59 3.18 -1.19
C ASN A 26 10.27 2.14 -2.29
N MET A 27 10.27 2.56 -3.57
CA MET A 27 9.86 1.74 -4.72
C MET A 27 8.41 1.24 -4.70
N HIS A 28 7.52 1.90 -3.95
CA HIS A 28 6.10 1.61 -3.84
C HIS A 28 5.26 2.86 -4.14
N ILE A 29 4.01 2.62 -4.54
CA ILE A 29 2.98 3.65 -4.69
C ILE A 29 2.01 3.50 -3.52
N TYR A 30 1.84 4.55 -2.72
CA TYR A 30 0.91 4.59 -1.60
C TYR A 30 -0.24 5.55 -1.90
N ALA A 31 -1.47 5.15 -1.58
CA ALA A 31 -2.65 6.00 -1.68
C ALA A 31 -3.25 6.21 -0.29
N TRP A 32 -3.58 7.47 0.03
CA TRP A 32 -4.18 7.83 1.30
C TRP A 32 -5.70 7.65 1.27
N TYR A 33 -6.24 7.05 2.33
CA TYR A 33 -7.67 6.92 2.55
C TYR A 33 -8.05 7.47 3.91
N HIS A 34 -9.08 8.32 3.92
CA HIS A 34 -9.80 8.72 5.12
C HIS A 34 -11.30 8.71 4.80
N CYS A 35 -12.13 8.16 5.68
CA CYS A 35 -13.59 8.03 5.43
C CYS A 35 -14.27 9.37 5.13
N ASP A 36 -13.87 10.43 5.84
CA ASP A 36 -14.35 11.80 5.60
C ASP A 36 -13.56 12.58 4.52
N GLY A 37 -12.62 11.93 3.82
CA GLY A 37 -11.81 12.57 2.78
C GLY A 37 -10.82 13.62 3.28
N LYS A 38 -10.37 13.54 4.53
CA LYS A 38 -9.33 14.43 5.07
C LYS A 38 -7.96 14.13 4.45
N ASP A 39 -7.13 15.17 4.43
CA ASP A 39 -5.74 15.07 4.01
C ASP A 39 -4.90 14.15 4.92
N PRO A 40 -3.76 13.63 4.45
CA PRO A 40 -2.85 12.81 5.25
C PRO A 40 -2.38 13.51 6.52
N GLU A 41 -2.58 12.85 7.67
CA GLU A 41 -2.13 13.34 8.98
C GLU A 41 -0.70 12.88 9.31
N TRP A 42 -0.16 11.93 8.55
CA TRP A 42 1.18 11.39 8.68
C TRP A 42 1.79 11.06 7.32
N GLN A 43 3.10 10.81 7.30
CA GLN A 43 3.85 10.53 6.08
C GLN A 43 4.55 9.18 6.16
N ILE A 44 4.67 8.51 5.00
CA ILE A 44 5.46 7.27 4.88
C ILE A 44 6.94 7.60 5.15
N PRO A 45 7.62 6.90 6.06
CA PRO A 45 9.04 7.13 6.34
C PRO A 45 9.93 6.73 5.15
N ASP A 46 11.09 7.37 5.04
CA ASP A 46 12.16 6.93 4.13
C ASP A 46 12.80 5.65 4.65
N VAL A 47 13.21 4.78 3.74
CA VAL A 47 14.07 3.63 4.03
C VAL A 47 15.42 3.89 3.36
N ASP A 48 16.40 4.33 4.15
CA ASP A 48 17.70 4.78 3.65
C ASP A 48 18.42 3.70 2.84
N GLU A 49 18.31 2.43 3.24
CA GLU A 49 18.94 1.30 2.55
C GLU A 49 18.36 1.09 1.13
N ILE A 50 17.09 1.45 0.91
CA ILE A 50 16.46 1.42 -0.41
C ILE A 50 16.93 2.63 -1.23
N ILE A 51 16.94 3.83 -0.63
CA ILE A 51 17.30 5.08 -1.31
C ILE A 51 18.76 5.08 -1.74
N ASN A 52 19.65 4.61 -0.87
CA ASN A 52 21.08 4.46 -1.13
C ASN A 52 21.39 3.26 -2.05
N GLY A 53 20.37 2.45 -2.37
CA GLY A 53 20.51 1.28 -3.26
C GLY A 53 21.31 0.14 -2.66
N GLU A 54 21.47 0.11 -1.33
CA GLU A 54 22.11 -0.99 -0.59
C GLU A 54 21.25 -2.25 -0.66
N TRP A 55 19.94 -2.08 -0.52
CA TRP A 55 18.98 -3.17 -0.69
C TRP A 55 18.61 -3.33 -2.16
N LYS A 56 18.67 -4.57 -2.64
CA LYS A 56 18.28 -4.93 -4.00
C LYS A 56 16.92 -5.62 -3.97
N TYR A 57 16.02 -5.17 -4.84
CA TYR A 57 14.74 -5.81 -5.04
C TYR A 57 14.93 -7.27 -5.48
N LYS A 58 14.35 -8.21 -4.73
CA LYS A 58 14.45 -9.66 -5.00
C LYS A 58 13.14 -10.29 -5.51
N GLY A 59 12.02 -9.59 -5.41
CA GLY A 59 10.72 -10.10 -5.82
C GLY A 59 9.59 -9.56 -4.97
N ARG A 60 8.37 -9.90 -5.37
CA ARG A 60 7.11 -9.52 -4.72
C ARG A 60 6.16 -10.70 -4.79
N THR A 61 5.44 -10.94 -3.70
CA THR A 61 4.39 -11.95 -3.61
C THR A 61 3.08 -11.24 -3.31
N GLU A 62 2.00 -11.66 -3.95
CA GLU A 62 0.64 -11.16 -3.74
C GLU A 62 -0.32 -12.33 -3.52
N HIS A 63 -1.30 -12.11 -2.65
CA HIS A 63 -2.34 -13.08 -2.35
C HIS A 63 -3.70 -12.38 -2.29
N GLU A 64 -4.71 -13.02 -2.84
CA GLU A 64 -6.11 -12.64 -2.62
C GLU A 64 -6.69 -13.54 -1.52
N ILE A 65 -7.25 -12.93 -0.48
CA ILE A 65 -7.76 -13.62 0.70
C ILE A 65 -9.16 -13.12 0.97
N ASN A 66 -10.08 -14.06 1.24
CA ASN A 66 -11.47 -13.74 1.54
C ASN A 66 -11.71 -13.67 3.06
N CYS A 67 -11.13 -12.66 3.70
CA CYS A 67 -11.32 -12.38 5.13
C CYS A 67 -11.39 -10.86 5.39
N HIS A 68 -11.74 -10.47 6.61
CA HIS A 68 -11.68 -9.06 7.00
C HIS A 68 -10.21 -8.61 7.07
N ILE A 69 -9.93 -7.34 6.72
CA ILE A 69 -8.55 -6.81 6.67
C ILE A 69 -7.86 -6.84 8.04
N GLN A 70 -8.63 -6.82 9.13
CA GLN A 70 -8.11 -6.88 10.50
C GLN A 70 -7.51 -8.24 10.86
N GLU A 71 -7.92 -9.33 10.21
CA GLU A 71 -7.48 -10.69 10.58
C GLU A 71 -5.96 -10.86 10.43
N ILE A 72 -5.33 -10.18 9.47
CA ILE A 72 -3.87 -10.30 9.25
C ILE A 72 -3.04 -9.56 10.32
N PRO A 73 -3.29 -8.28 10.66
CA PRO A 73 -2.52 -7.58 11.69
C PRO A 73 -2.57 -8.22 13.07
N GLU A 74 -3.61 -8.99 13.40
CA GLU A 74 -3.70 -9.70 14.70
C GLU A 74 -2.53 -10.67 14.94
N ASN A 75 -1.89 -11.16 13.86
CA ASN A 75 -0.66 -11.95 13.93
C ASN A 75 0.47 -11.24 14.70
N GLY A 76 0.49 -9.89 14.72
CA GLY A 76 1.52 -9.13 15.43
C GLY A 76 1.50 -9.34 16.94
N ALA A 77 0.33 -9.63 17.52
CA ALA A 77 0.17 -9.86 18.96
C ALA A 77 0.28 -11.36 19.34
N ASP A 78 -0.02 -12.27 18.42
CA ASP A 78 0.06 -13.71 18.65
C ASP A 78 1.49 -14.23 18.49
N ILE A 79 2.29 -14.22 19.54
CA ILE A 79 3.67 -14.77 19.46
C ILE A 79 3.66 -16.30 19.32
N ALA A 80 2.59 -16.98 19.78
CA ALA A 80 2.56 -18.43 19.84
C ALA A 80 2.53 -19.08 18.45
N HIS A 81 1.86 -18.45 17.45
CA HIS A 81 1.80 -19.00 16.09
C HIS A 81 3.18 -19.19 15.44
N LEU A 82 4.20 -18.42 15.86
CA LEU A 82 5.58 -18.57 15.35
C LEU A 82 6.12 -19.98 15.56
N ASN A 83 5.77 -20.62 16.69
CA ASN A 83 6.20 -21.98 17.01
C ASN A 83 5.45 -23.07 16.25
N TYR A 84 4.42 -22.74 15.47
CA TYR A 84 3.59 -23.73 14.78
C TYR A 84 3.55 -23.51 13.26
N LEU A 85 3.51 -22.26 12.81
CA LEU A 85 3.39 -21.91 11.39
C LEU A 85 4.73 -21.62 10.70
N HIS A 86 5.78 -21.26 11.46
CA HIS A 86 7.09 -20.87 10.92
C HIS A 86 8.20 -21.88 11.18
N LEU A 87 7.84 -23.14 11.45
CA LEU A 87 8.76 -24.23 11.80
C LEU A 87 9.74 -24.62 10.68
N ALA A 88 9.37 -24.42 9.42
CA ALA A 88 10.26 -24.59 8.27
C ALA A 88 10.91 -23.24 7.92
N GLY A 89 12.19 -23.11 8.26
CA GLY A 89 12.90 -21.82 8.31
C GLY A 89 12.77 -20.95 7.06
N ILE A 90 12.51 -19.66 7.29
CA ILE A 90 12.83 -18.39 6.58
C ILE A 90 12.75 -18.32 5.03
N ASN A 91 12.86 -19.40 4.27
CA ASN A 91 13.09 -19.41 2.83
C ASN A 91 11.85 -19.60 1.94
N ASN A 92 10.64 -19.76 2.50
CA ASN A 92 9.42 -20.08 1.71
C ASN A 92 8.32 -19.03 1.77
N GLY A 93 8.67 -17.74 1.87
CA GLY A 93 7.68 -16.65 1.74
C GLY A 93 6.59 -16.65 2.82
N SER A 94 6.82 -17.33 3.95
CA SER A 94 5.82 -17.55 5.00
C SER A 94 5.56 -16.33 5.87
N PHE A 95 6.19 -15.19 5.58
CA PHE A 95 6.08 -13.97 6.38
C PHE A 95 5.35 -12.89 5.58
N ILE A 96 4.12 -12.59 6.02
CA ILE A 96 3.35 -11.46 5.54
C ILE A 96 3.52 -10.35 6.58
N PHE A 97 4.40 -9.40 6.32
CA PHE A 97 4.48 -8.16 7.09
C PHE A 97 3.73 -7.06 6.33
N PHE A 98 2.69 -6.49 6.95
CA PHE A 98 2.06 -5.27 6.48
C PHE A 98 2.53 -4.10 7.37
N TYR A 99 3.07 -3.07 6.73
CA TYR A 99 3.13 -1.74 7.31
C TYR A 99 1.76 -1.10 7.07
N PHE A 100 1.06 -0.75 8.15
CA PHE A 100 -0.14 0.09 8.11
C PHE A 100 0.26 1.56 8.16
#